data_AF-A0A2E4CUU4-F1
#
_entry.id   AF-A0A2E4CUU4-F1
#
_cell.length_a   1.000
_cell.length_b   1.000
_cell.length_c   1.000
_cell.angle_alpha   90.00
_cell.angle_beta   90.00
_cell.angle_gamma   90.00
#
_symmetry.space_group_name_H-M   'P 1'
#
loop_
_entity.id
_entity.type
_entity.pdbx_description
1 polymer ?
#
loop_
_entity_poly.entity_id
_entity_poly.type
_entity_poly.pdbx_seq_one_letter_code
_entity_poly.pdbx_strand_id
1 'polypeptide(L)'
;MSDLASQSDLVPSAELSEGATLIEQWAAVEDAARVVAMLAGRPAPVEDVHAGARIGLLARGDSARGGPAAFALSELVATMRVGLDALLGAHGTQASPQAAARRLWQEYERGRARVLAEAAQALACEADRPGA
;
A
#
# COMPACT_ATOMS: atom_id res chain seq x y z
N MET A 1 -5.80 -22.60 44.00
CA MET A 1 -6.79 -22.54 42.91
C MET A 1 -6.47 -21.32 42.07
N SER A 2 -5.48 -21.41 41.18
CA SER A 2 -5.18 -20.35 40.22
C SER A 2 -6.16 -20.48 39.06
N ASP A 3 -7.03 -19.48 38.95
CA ASP A 3 -7.84 -19.23 37.78
C ASP A 3 -6.89 -18.86 36.63
N LEU A 4 -6.52 -19.86 35.83
CA LEU A 4 -5.79 -19.64 34.60
C LEU A 4 -6.77 -18.98 33.63
N ALA A 5 -6.45 -17.75 33.26
CA ALA A 5 -7.12 -16.94 32.25
C ALA A 5 -7.71 -17.83 31.13
N SER A 6 -9.00 -17.65 30.88
CA SER A 6 -9.73 -18.37 29.85
C SER A 6 -8.95 -18.35 28.54
N GLN A 7 -8.68 -19.54 27.99
CA GLN A 7 -8.02 -19.74 26.68
C GLN A 7 -8.77 -19.10 25.49
N SER A 8 -9.84 -18.35 25.75
CA SER A 8 -10.62 -17.56 24.81
C SER A 8 -9.92 -16.27 24.36
N ASP A 9 -8.90 -15.78 25.08
CA ASP A 9 -8.12 -14.60 24.69
C ASP A 9 -7.10 -14.86 23.56
N LEU A 10 -6.96 -16.12 23.12
CA LEU A 10 -6.04 -16.53 22.06
C LEU A 10 -6.73 -16.89 20.74
N VAL A 11 -8.02 -16.58 20.60
CA VAL A 11 -8.62 -16.54 19.26
C VAL A 11 -8.01 -15.31 18.57
N PRO A 12 -7.20 -15.47 17.49
CA PRO A 12 -6.81 -14.32 16.69
C PRO A 12 -8.11 -13.65 16.30
N SER A 13 -8.32 -12.38 16.67
CA SER A 13 -9.51 -11.63 16.30
C SER A 13 -9.73 -11.89 14.81
N ALA A 14 -10.79 -12.64 14.49
CA ALA A 14 -11.07 -12.96 13.11
C ALA A 14 -11.08 -11.63 12.34
N GLU A 15 -10.29 -11.56 11.27
CA GLU A 15 -10.32 -10.48 10.29
C GLU A 15 -9.71 -9.15 10.77
N LEU A 16 -8.41 -8.94 10.49
CA LEU A 16 -8.05 -7.62 9.95
C LEU A 16 -9.01 -7.42 8.76
N SER A 17 -10.04 -6.59 8.93
CA SER A 17 -10.97 -6.28 7.84
C SER A 17 -10.16 -6.01 6.58
N GLU A 18 -10.60 -6.48 5.41
CA GLU A 18 -9.93 -6.19 4.13
C GLU A 18 -9.63 -4.68 4.02
N GLY A 19 -10.48 -3.83 4.59
CA GLY A 19 -10.26 -2.39 4.73
C GLY A 19 -9.05 -1.99 5.59
N ALA A 20 -8.89 -2.56 6.78
CA ALA A 20 -7.69 -2.33 7.61
C ALA A 20 -6.42 -2.76 6.87
N THR A 21 -6.50 -3.89 6.16
CA THR A 21 -5.42 -4.43 5.34
C THR A 21 -5.02 -3.48 4.19
N LEU A 22 -5.98 -2.82 3.52
CA LEU A 22 -5.70 -1.86 2.45
C LEU A 22 -4.97 -0.60 2.95
N ILE A 23 -5.37 -0.07 4.11
CA ILE A 23 -4.74 1.11 4.70
C ILE A 23 -3.29 0.79 5.11
N GLU A 24 -3.08 -0.37 5.75
CA GLU A 24 -1.76 -0.84 6.14
C GLU A 24 -0.84 -1.08 4.93
N GLN A 25 -1.35 -1.71 3.88
CA GLN A 25 -0.60 -1.93 2.64
C GLN A 25 -0.20 -0.61 1.98
N TRP A 26 -1.11 0.37 1.93
CA TRP A 26 -0.80 1.69 1.40
C TRP A 26 0.30 2.38 2.22
N ALA A 27 0.17 2.41 3.54
CA ALA A 27 1.18 2.99 4.41
C ALA A 27 2.56 2.32 4.24
N ALA A 28 2.59 1.00 4.19
CA ALA A 28 3.81 0.23 3.98
C ALA A 28 4.48 0.53 2.62
N VAL A 29 3.69 0.70 1.57
CA VAL A 29 4.20 1.10 0.25
C VAL A 29 4.80 2.51 0.28
N GLU A 30 4.12 3.47 0.91
CA GLU A 30 4.62 4.84 1.02
C GLU A 30 5.92 4.90 1.84
N ASP A 31 6.02 4.13 2.93
CA ASP A 31 7.25 3.99 3.71
C ASP A 31 8.39 3.35 2.92
N ALA A 32 8.10 2.26 2.21
CA ALA A 32 9.06 1.65 1.30
C ALA A 32 9.54 2.63 0.22
N ALA A 33 8.64 3.44 -0.32
CA ALA A 33 8.98 4.44 -1.34
C ALA A 33 9.92 5.52 -0.82
N ARG A 34 9.81 5.95 0.45
CA ARG A 34 10.78 6.87 1.08
C ARG A 34 12.20 6.29 1.07
N VAL A 35 12.35 4.99 1.36
CA VAL A 35 13.65 4.31 1.29
C VAL A 35 14.17 4.23 -0.14
N VAL A 36 13.31 3.87 -1.10
CA VAL A 36 13.66 3.79 -2.51
C VAL A 36 14.09 5.15 -3.07
N ALA A 37 13.39 6.23 -2.70
CA ALA A 37 13.74 7.60 -3.09
C ALA A 37 15.15 7.96 -2.63
N MET A 38 15.47 7.68 -1.36
CA MET A 38 16.80 7.90 -0.78
C MET A 38 17.87 7.13 -1.58
N LEU A 39 17.66 5.84 -1.85
CA LEU A 39 18.61 5.01 -2.62
C LEU A 39 18.75 5.48 -4.08
N ALA A 40 17.68 6.03 -4.67
CA ALA A 40 17.70 6.57 -6.01
C ALA A 40 18.41 7.93 -6.11
N GLY A 41 18.70 8.59 -4.98
CA GLY A 41 19.18 9.97 -4.92
C GLY A 41 18.09 10.98 -5.27
N ARG A 42 16.85 10.70 -4.89
CA ARG A 42 15.68 11.57 -5.06
C ARG A 42 15.25 12.15 -3.71
N PRO A 43 14.58 13.31 -3.69
CA PRO A 43 13.89 13.78 -2.50
C PRO A 43 12.88 12.74 -2.01
N ALA A 44 12.72 12.60 -0.70
CA ALA A 44 11.67 11.77 -0.15
C ALA A 44 10.29 12.30 -0.62
N PRO A 45 9.33 11.42 -0.96
CA PRO A 45 7.99 11.85 -1.28
C PRO A 45 7.38 12.62 -0.08
N VAL A 46 6.76 13.75 -0.38
CA VAL A 46 5.99 14.51 0.59
C VAL A 46 4.75 13.71 0.94
N GLU A 47 4.39 13.70 2.22
CA GLU A 47 3.17 13.04 2.67
C GLU A 47 1.93 13.64 1.99
N ASP A 48 1.15 12.79 1.35
CA ASP A 48 -0.08 13.16 0.67
C ASP A 48 -1.28 12.69 1.48
N VAL A 49 -1.73 13.57 2.38
CA VAL A 49 -2.86 13.31 3.29
C VAL A 49 -4.14 12.99 2.51
N HIS A 50 -4.33 13.58 1.33
CA HIS A 50 -5.51 13.33 0.51
C HIS A 50 -5.49 11.94 -0.12
N ALA A 51 -4.33 11.46 -0.55
CA ALA A 51 -4.17 10.10 -1.01
C ALA A 51 -4.50 9.09 0.11
N GLY A 52 -3.94 9.28 1.31
CA GLY A 52 -4.24 8.44 2.46
C GLY A 52 -5.72 8.44 2.83
N ALA A 53 -6.36 9.61 2.85
CA ALA A 53 -7.80 9.73 3.11
C ALA A 53 -8.65 8.99 2.04
N ARG A 54 -8.26 9.05 0.77
CA ARG A 54 -8.95 8.36 -0.32
C ARG A 54 -8.91 6.85 -0.16
N ILE A 55 -7.75 6.30 0.17
CA ILE A 55 -7.61 4.87 0.47
C ILE A 55 -8.40 4.50 1.72
N GLY A 56 -8.41 5.36 2.75
CA GLY A 56 -9.23 5.17 3.94
C GLY A 56 -10.73 5.13 3.67
N LEU A 57 -11.22 5.94 2.72
CA LEU A 57 -12.61 5.89 2.27
C LEU A 57 -12.90 4.61 1.49
N LEU A 58 -12.01 4.24 0.55
CA LEU A 58 -12.10 3.00 -0.22
C LEU A 58 -12.19 1.76 0.69
N ALA A 59 -11.37 1.73 1.73
CA ALA A 59 -11.32 0.66 2.73
C ALA A 59 -12.62 0.50 3.55
N ARG A 60 -13.43 1.57 3.67
CA ARG A 60 -14.70 1.56 4.41
C ARG A 60 -15.93 1.38 3.49
N GLY A 61 -15.75 1.55 2.18
CA GLY A 61 -16.81 1.49 1.19
C GLY A 61 -17.15 0.07 0.74
N ASP A 62 -18.09 -0.02 -0.20
CA ASP A 62 -18.59 -1.30 -0.75
C ASP A 62 -17.50 -2.01 -1.59
N SER A 63 -17.20 -3.26 -1.23
CA SER A 63 -16.08 -4.05 -1.76
C SER A 63 -16.19 -4.34 -3.26
N ALA A 64 -17.41 -4.35 -3.83
CA ALA A 64 -17.63 -4.60 -5.25
C ALA A 64 -17.01 -3.54 -6.17
N ARG A 65 -16.93 -2.27 -5.74
CA ARG A 65 -16.34 -1.18 -6.53
C ARG A 65 -14.90 -0.86 -6.16
N GLY A 66 -14.48 -1.25 -4.96
CA GLY A 66 -13.10 -1.14 -4.53
C GLY A 66 -12.14 -2.11 -5.22
N GLY A 67 -12.66 -3.15 -5.88
CA GLY A 67 -11.88 -4.23 -6.51
C GLY A 67 -10.72 -3.75 -7.40
N PRO A 68 -10.92 -2.87 -8.40
CA PRO A 68 -9.83 -2.39 -9.26
C PRO A 68 -8.73 -1.64 -8.50
N ALA A 69 -9.11 -0.81 -7.53
CA ALA A 69 -8.15 -0.05 -6.71
C ALA A 69 -7.38 -0.96 -5.74
N ALA A 70 -8.06 -1.93 -5.11
CA ALA A 70 -7.43 -2.94 -4.26
C ALA A 70 -6.48 -3.84 -5.05
N PHE A 71 -6.85 -4.23 -6.27
CA PHE A 71 -6.00 -4.97 -7.19
C PHE A 71 -4.76 -4.15 -7.59
N ALA A 72 -4.93 -2.89 -7.99
CA ALA A 72 -3.82 -2.01 -8.33
C ALA A 72 -2.86 -1.82 -7.14
N LEU A 73 -3.37 -1.74 -5.91
CA LEU A 73 -2.53 -1.65 -4.72
C LEU A 73 -1.76 -2.95 -4.50
N SER A 74 -2.40 -4.09 -4.69
CA SER A 74 -1.76 -5.41 -4.60
C SER A 74 -0.62 -5.57 -5.62
N GLU A 75 -0.82 -5.10 -6.86
CA GLU A 75 0.23 -5.07 -7.89
C GLU A 75 1.40 -4.17 -7.49
N LEU A 76 1.11 -2.99 -6.92
CA LEU A 76 2.14 -2.08 -6.43
C LEU A 76 2.92 -2.67 -5.25
N VAL A 77 2.23 -3.31 -4.29
CA VAL A 77 2.86 -4.02 -3.16
C VAL A 77 3.80 -5.12 -3.68
N ALA A 78 3.34 -5.95 -4.62
CA ALA A 78 4.16 -7.01 -5.20
C ALA A 78 5.39 -6.46 -5.92
N THR A 79 5.22 -5.38 -6.70
CA THR A 79 6.30 -4.69 -7.40
C THR A 79 7.35 -4.15 -6.42
N MET A 80 6.91 -3.47 -5.36
CA MET A 80 7.79 -2.91 -4.33
C MET A 80 8.55 -4.01 -3.58
N ARG A 81 7.89 -5.11 -3.20
CA ARG A 81 8.54 -6.25 -2.52
C ARG A 81 9.64 -6.84 -3.37
N VAL A 82 9.34 -7.24 -4.61
CA VAL A 82 10.33 -7.82 -5.52
C VAL A 82 11.49 -6.86 -5.80
N GLY A 83 11.18 -5.57 -6.01
CA GLY A 83 12.20 -4.56 -6.23
C GLY A 83 13.13 -4.35 -5.03
N LEU A 84 12.57 -4.32 -3.82
CA LEU A 84 13.35 -4.21 -2.58
C LEU A 84 14.20 -5.45 -2.33
N ASP A 85 13.66 -6.65 -2.53
CA ASP A 85 14.40 -7.90 -2.40
C ASP A 85 15.59 -7.94 -3.37
N ALA A 86 15.40 -7.47 -4.61
CA ALA A 86 16.47 -7.37 -5.59
C ALA A 86 17.55 -6.34 -5.18
N LEU A 87 17.14 -5.20 -4.61
CA LEU A 87 18.07 -4.18 -4.10
C LEU A 87 18.88 -4.70 -2.91
N LEU A 88 18.23 -5.45 -2.00
CA LEU A 88 18.88 -6.07 -0.85
C LEU A 88 19.81 -7.21 -1.28
N GLY A 89 19.40 -8.03 -2.26
CA GLY A 89 20.22 -9.13 -2.79
C GLY A 89 21.47 -8.65 -3.54
N ALA A 90 21.43 -7.44 -4.12
CA ALA A 90 22.61 -6.80 -4.72
C ALA A 90 23.54 -6.13 -3.69
N HIS A 91 23.11 -5.98 -2.44
CA HIS A 91 23.90 -5.40 -1.37
C HIS A 91 25.11 -6.30 -1.06
N GLY A 92 26.31 -5.72 -1.05
CA GLY A 92 27.58 -6.47 -0.92
C GLY A 92 28.25 -6.84 -2.25
N THR A 93 27.65 -6.48 -3.39
CA THR A 93 28.33 -6.52 -4.69
C THR A 93 29.03 -5.18 -5.00
N GLN A 94 29.91 -5.15 -6.01
CA GLN A 94 30.51 -3.89 -6.50
C GLN A 94 29.53 -3.06 -7.34
N ALA A 95 28.31 -3.54 -7.59
CA ALA A 95 27.33 -2.83 -8.40
C ALA A 95 26.67 -1.70 -7.62
N SER A 96 26.51 -0.53 -8.26
CA SER A 96 25.77 0.58 -7.66
C SER A 96 24.27 0.28 -7.59
N PRO A 97 23.63 0.32 -6.40
CA PRO A 97 22.19 0.07 -6.28
C PRO A 97 21.34 1.21 -6.86
N GLN A 98 21.94 2.37 -7.16
CA GLN A 98 21.22 3.58 -7.54
C GLN A 98 20.44 3.43 -8.84
N ALA A 99 20.98 2.72 -9.84
CA ALA A 99 20.29 2.54 -11.13
C ALA A 99 19.01 1.71 -10.97
N ALA A 100 19.09 0.61 -10.20
CA ALA A 100 17.95 -0.23 -9.88
C ALA A 100 16.93 0.53 -9.00
N ALA A 101 17.39 1.31 -8.02
CA ALA A 101 16.51 2.13 -7.18
C ALA A 101 15.77 3.19 -7.99
N ARG A 102 16.42 3.84 -8.97
CA ARG A 102 15.76 4.78 -9.90
C ARG A 102 14.69 4.09 -10.74
N ARG A 103 14.94 2.85 -11.18
CA ARG A 103 13.95 2.07 -11.93
C ARG A 103 12.75 1.76 -11.05
N LEU A 104 12.98 1.25 -9.84
CA LEU A 104 11.90 0.96 -8.88
C LEU A 104 11.10 2.22 -8.49
N TRP A 105 11.78 3.36 -8.36
CA TRP A 105 11.11 4.65 -8.12
C TRP A 105 10.10 5.00 -9.21
N GLN A 106 10.46 4.83 -10.50
CA GLN A 106 9.53 5.08 -11.62
C GLN A 106 8.33 4.14 -11.60
N GLU A 107 8.55 2.88 -11.21
CA GLU A 107 7.51 1.87 -11.08
C GLU A 107 6.55 2.21 -9.92
N TYR A 108 7.09 2.69 -8.79
CA TYR A 108 6.30 3.23 -7.69
C TYR A 108 5.46 4.44 -8.14
N GLU A 109 6.06 5.44 -8.81
CA GLU A 109 5.32 6.63 -9.25
C GLU A 109 4.14 6.24 -10.17
N ARG A 110 4.39 5.33 -11.12
CA ARG A 110 3.35 4.82 -12.03
C ARG A 110 2.28 4.02 -11.30
N GLY A 111 2.67 3.11 -10.43
CA GLY A 111 1.74 2.27 -9.67
C GLY A 111 0.89 3.10 -8.71
N ARG A 112 1.51 4.05 -8.00
CA ARG A 112 0.83 4.99 -7.10
C ARG A 112 -0.22 5.80 -7.85
N ALA A 113 0.15 6.38 -9.00
CA ALA A 113 -0.79 7.13 -9.83
C ALA A 113 -1.98 6.27 -10.25
N ARG A 114 -1.75 5.01 -10.63
CA ARG A 114 -2.81 4.06 -10.98
C ARG A 114 -3.75 3.79 -9.81
N VAL A 115 -3.22 3.42 -8.63
CA VAL A 115 -4.02 3.17 -7.42
C VAL A 115 -4.94 4.35 -7.12
N LEU A 116 -4.40 5.57 -7.16
CA LEU A 116 -5.15 6.78 -6.84
C LEU A 116 -6.20 7.14 -7.90
N ALA A 117 -5.96 6.79 -9.17
CA ALA A 117 -6.92 6.96 -10.25
C ALA A 117 -8.10 5.98 -10.10
N GLU A 118 -7.82 4.70 -9.85
CA GLU A 118 -8.85 3.68 -9.63
C GLU A 118 -9.67 4.00 -8.36
N ALA A 119 -9.02 4.42 -7.28
CA ALA A 119 -9.71 4.83 -6.06
C ALA A 119 -10.61 6.06 -6.28
N ALA A 120 -10.17 7.01 -7.10
CA ALA A 120 -10.99 8.17 -7.44
C ALA A 120 -12.23 7.77 -8.26
N GLN A 121 -12.08 6.85 -9.22
CA GLN A 121 -13.20 6.33 -10.01
C GLN A 121 -14.21 5.58 -9.14
N ALA A 122 -13.73 4.73 -8.23
CA ALA A 122 -14.59 3.97 -7.32
C ALA A 122 -15.48 4.89 -6.47
N LEU A 123 -14.90 5.95 -5.91
CA LEU A 123 -15.59 6.92 -5.05
C LEU A 123 -16.51 7.87 -5.84
N ALA A 124 -16.12 8.27 -7.06
CA ALA A 124 -16.96 9.12 -7.90
C ALA A 124 -18.27 8.42 -8.26
N CYS A 125 -18.21 7.15 -8.62
CA CYS A 125 -19.41 6.37 -8.91
C CYS A 125 -20.37 6.30 -7.69
N GLU A 126 -19.86 6.39 -6.45
CA GLU A 126 -20.68 6.28 -5.23
C GLU A 126 -21.50 7.55 -4.98
N ALA A 127 -20.93 8.72 -5.30
CA ALA A 127 -21.60 10.01 -5.19
C ALA A 127 -22.79 10.17 -6.15
N ASP A 128 -22.80 9.47 -7.29
CA ASP A 128 -23.87 9.55 -8.29
C ASP A 128 -25.11 8.70 -7.96
N ARG A 129 -25.20 8.12 -6.74
CA ARG A 129 -26.36 7.31 -6.33
C ARG A 129 -27.54 8.21 -5.89
N PRO A 130 -28.72 8.12 -6.54
CA PRO A 130 -29.89 8.83 -6.05
C PRO A 130 -30.40 8.15 -4.77
N GLY A 131 -30.38 8.86 -3.64
CA GLY A 131 -31.00 8.43 -2.37
C GLY A 131 -30.04 8.15 -1.20
N ALA A 132 -28.83 8.73 -1.18
CA ALA A 132 -28.02 8.83 0.05
C ALA A 132 -28.54 9.94 0.97
#